data_AF-A0A7W1ZZ03-F1
#
_entry.id   AF-A0A7W1ZZ03-F1
#
_cell.length_a   1.000
_cell.length_b   1.000
_cell.length_c   1.000
_cell.angle_alpha   90.00
_cell.angle_beta   90.00
_cell.angle_gamma   90.00
#
_symmetry.space_group_name_H-M   'P 1'
#
loop_
_entity.id
_entity.type
_entity.pdbx_description
1 polymer ?
#
loop_
_entity_poly.entity_id
_entity_poly.type
_entity_poly.pdbx_seq_one_letter_code
_entity_poly.pdbx_strand_id
1 'polypeptide(L)' 'MQDDDDNKFVDCAISANAICLVSNDNHFQVLKMIKFPQVNVLTLSEFEAKYRKSLAE' A
#
# COMPACT_ATOMS: atom_id res chain seq x y z
N MET A 1 -7.93 -12.22 13.80
CA MET A 1 -9.18 -12.25 13.03
C MET A 1 -8.94 -11.41 11.80
N GLN A 2 -9.28 -11.90 10.62
CA GLN A 2 -9.15 -11.15 9.38
C GLN A 2 -10.24 -10.07 9.40
N ASP A 3 -9.86 -8.80 9.38
CA ASP A 3 -10.81 -7.69 9.40
C ASP A 3 -11.29 -7.44 7.97
N ASP A 4 -12.52 -7.86 7.67
CA ASP A 4 -13.12 -7.67 6.35
C ASP A 4 -13.21 -6.19 5.95
N ASP A 5 -13.14 -5.26 6.92
CA ASP A 5 -13.20 -3.82 6.70
C ASP A 5 -11.89 -3.24 6.14
N ASP A 6 -10.77 -3.96 6.22
CA ASP A 6 -9.49 -3.53 5.60
C ASP A 6 -9.54 -3.58 4.07
N ASN A 7 -10.40 -4.43 3.51
CA ASN A 7 -10.56 -4.57 2.06
C ASN A 7 -10.95 -3.25 1.39
N LYS A 8 -11.67 -2.34 2.08
CA LYS A 8 -12.07 -1.05 1.51
C LYS A 8 -10.88 -0.18 1.07
N PHE A 9 -9.75 -0.27 1.78
CA PHE A 9 -8.55 0.49 1.43
C PHE A 9 -7.83 -0.12 0.23
N VAL A 10 -7.86 -1.46 0.12
CA VAL A 10 -7.30 -2.21 -1.01
C VAL A 10 -8.14 -1.95 -2.26
N ASP A 11 -9.46 -2.03 -2.15
CA ASP A 11 -10.41 -1.78 -3.22
C ASP A 11 -10.28 -0.35 -3.75
N CYS A 12 -10.13 0.63 -2.86
CA CYS A 12 -9.87 2.02 -3.24
C CYS A 12 -8.54 2.16 -3.98
N ALA A 13 -7.45 1.55 -3.47
CA ALA A 13 -6.14 1.60 -4.12
C ALA A 13 -6.18 1.00 -5.53
N ILE A 14 -6.87 -0.13 -5.72
CA ILE A 14 -7.04 -0.76 -7.03
C ILE A 14 -7.90 0.11 -7.95
N SER A 15 -9.06 0.57 -7.47
CA SER A 15 -10.03 1.36 -8.26
C SER A 15 -9.46 2.71 -8.70
N ALA A 16 -8.65 3.33 -7.84
CA ALA A 16 -7.96 4.59 -8.14
C ALA A 16 -6.70 4.40 -9.01
N ASN A 17 -6.31 3.15 -9.32
CA ASN A 17 -5.03 2.82 -9.92
C ASN A 17 -3.86 3.46 -9.17
N ALA A 18 -3.91 3.40 -7.83
CA ALA A 18 -2.92 4.00 -6.96
C ALA A 18 -1.56 3.28 -7.10
N ILE A 19 -0.48 4.05 -7.00
CA ILE A 19 0.89 3.53 -7.11
C ILE A 19 1.21 2.57 -5.95
N CYS A 20 0.76 2.94 -4.74
CA CYS A 20 0.91 2.13 -3.53
C CYS A 20 -0.10 2.56 -2.45
N LEU A 21 -0.43 1.61 -1.57
CA LEU A 21 -1.03 1.88 -0.27
C LEU A 21 0.08 2.19 0.73
N VAL A 22 -0.04 3.29 1.48
CA VAL A 22 0.92 3.64 2.54
C VAL A 22 0.29 3.33 3.89
N SER A 23 0.85 2.37 4.63
CA SER A 23 0.36 1.99 5.95
C SER A 23 1.47 1.32 6.78
N ASN A 24 1.46 1.56 8.09
CA ASN A 24 2.30 0.85 9.06
C ASN A 24 1.55 -0.34 9.70
N ASP A 25 0.32 -0.61 9.25
CA ASP A 25 -0.46 -1.75 9.73
C ASP A 25 0.06 -3.06 9.12
N ASN A 26 0.35 -4.04 9.98
CA ASN A 26 0.83 -5.35 9.59
C ASN A 26 -0.27 -6.21 8.92
N HIS A 27 -1.55 -5.88 9.06
CA HIS A 27 -2.63 -6.59 8.39
C HIS A 27 -2.49 -6.59 6.85
N PHE A 28 -1.92 -5.51 6.28
CA PHE A 28 -1.68 -5.40 4.84
C PHE A 28 -0.45 -6.16 4.33
N GLN A 29 0.37 -6.76 5.20
CA GLN A 29 1.55 -7.52 4.75
C GLN A 29 1.16 -8.74 3.90
N VAL A 30 -0.06 -9.27 4.08
CA VAL A 30 -0.62 -10.34 3.24
C VAL A 30 -0.64 -9.96 1.76
N LEU A 31 -0.81 -8.67 1.44
CA LEU A 31 -0.84 -8.17 0.06
C LEU A 31 0.49 -8.38 -0.68
N LYS A 32 1.62 -8.46 0.06
CA LYS A 32 2.94 -8.75 -0.53
C LYS A 32 3.04 -10.16 -1.12
N MET A 33 2.17 -11.09 -0.70
CA MET A 33 2.13 -12.45 -1.22
C MET A 33 1.15 -12.61 -2.40
N ILE A 34 0.27 -11.63 -2.62
CA ILE A 34 -0.74 -11.67 -3.69
C ILE A 34 -0.08 -11.24 -5.00
N LYS A 35 -0.07 -12.14 -5.99
CA LYS A 35 0.51 -11.87 -7.31
C LYS A 35 -0.39 -11.02 -8.21
N PHE A 36 -1.71 -11.13 -8.03
CA PHE A 36 -2.70 -10.37 -8.79
C PHE A 36 -4.05 -10.30 -8.05
N PRO A 37 -4.73 -9.14 -8.03
CA PRO A 37 -4.20 -7.82 -8.42
C PRO A 37 -3.09 -7.38 -7.46
N GLN A 38 -1.97 -6.87 -8.00
CA GLN A 38 -0.84 -6.49 -7.17
C GLN A 38 -1.09 -5.11 -6.55
N VAL A 39 -1.07 -5.03 -5.23
CA VAL A 39 -1.14 -3.78 -4.47
C VAL A 39 0.17 -3.60 -3.72
N ASN A 40 0.94 -2.59 -4.09
CA ASN A 40 2.19 -2.27 -3.42
C ASN A 40 1.90 -1.61 -2.08
N VAL A 41 2.42 -2.18 -0.98
CA VAL A 41 2.27 -1.60 0.36
C VAL A 41 3.62 -1.09 0.83
N LEU A 42 3.67 0.18 1.23
CA LEU A 42 4.84 0.82 1.83
C LEU A 42 4.51 1.30 3.25
N THR A 43 5.47 1.20 4.16
CA THR A 43 5.44 1.97 5.40
C THR A 43 5.70 3.45 5.11
N LEU A 44 5.37 4.31 6.07
CA LEU A 44 5.64 5.75 5.95
C LEU A 44 7.13 6.02 5.68
N SER A 45 8.03 5.30 6.38
CA SER A 45 9.48 5.44 6.21
C SER A 45 9.96 4.99 4.84
N GLU A 46 9.43 3.88 4.30
CA GLU A 46 9.76 3.42 2.95
C GLU A 46 9.24 4.40 1.89
N PHE A 47 8.03 4.95 2.09
CA PHE A 47 7.46 5.96 1.21
C PHE A 47 8.33 7.23 1.18
N GLU A 48 8.70 7.78 2.34
CA GLU A 48 9.57 8.95 2.43
C GLU A 48 10.91 8.67 1.74
N ALA A 49 11.59 7.57 2.08
CA ALA A 49 12.88 7.22 1.49
C ALA A 49 12.80 7.09 -0.05
N LYS A 50 11.69 6.58 -0.57
CA LYS A 50 11.47 6.37 -2.01
C LYS A 50 11.18 7.67 -2.77
N TYR A 51 10.32 8.54 -2.23
CA TYR A 51 9.80 9.70 -2.96
C TYR A 51 10.33 11.06 -2.49
N ARG A 52 11.11 11.13 -1.41
CA ARG A 52 11.70 12.38 -0.94
C ARG A 52 12.64 13.02 -1.97
N LYS A 53 13.37 12.21 -2.74
CA LYS A 53 14.29 12.72 -3.77
C LYS A 53 13.56 13.33 -4.97
N SER A 54 12.37 12.85 -5.31
CA SER A 54 11.58 13.36 -6.45
C SER A 54 10.88 14.69 -6.17
N LEU A 55 10.97 15.21 -4.94
CA LEU A 55 10.39 16.50 -4.54
C LEU A 55 11.44 17.63 -4.46
N ALA A 56 12.72 17.30 -4.66
CA ALA A 56 13.83 18.25 -4.55
C ALA A 56 14.31 18.80 -5.92
N GLU A 57 13.58 18.49 -7.00
CA GLU A 57 13.76 19.00 -8.36
C GLU A 57 12.53 19.80 -8.80
#